data_AF-A0A7X7FQT8-F1
#
_entry.id   AF-A0A7X7FQT8-F1
#
_cell.length_a   1.000
_cell.length_b   1.000
_cell.length_c   1.000
_cell.angle_alpha   90.00
_cell.angle_beta   90.00
_cell.angle_gamma   90.00
#
_symmetry.space_group_name_H-M   'P 1'
#
loop_
_entity.id
_entity.type
_entity.pdbx_description
1 polymer ?
#
loop_
_entity_poly.entity_id
_entity_poly.type
_entity_poly.pdbx_seq_one_letter_code
_entity_poly.pdbx_strand_id
1 'polypeptide(L)'
;FIAAITSSLSMLQPAIAFLEEGFGMGRRLSVTCLGLLTAIGGLLVVYFSKNLLAADTLDFWVGTVCIFVLATIQVILVGWVFGIERARDEVKRGAVLRVPGVFWFIIKYVSPTYLLIIFGFWCYKNIPAKIAEIRAMSPEDRGTVLLMLAFIGLLLGFFAMLANLANKRWHLIGKLPLEPARGFPVAAANEERSARS
;
A
#
# COMPACT_ATOMS: atom_id res chain seq x y z
N PHE A 1 5.47 -2.85 25.56
CA PHE A 1 5.03 -1.44 25.50
C PHE A 1 5.91 -0.63 24.54
N ILE A 2 7.22 -0.45 24.80
CA ILE A 2 8.11 0.34 23.94
C ILE A 2 8.16 -0.17 22.49
N ALA A 3 8.30 -1.48 22.27
CA ALA A 3 8.31 -2.07 20.93
C ALA A 3 7.03 -1.77 20.12
N ALA A 4 5.87 -1.76 20.78
CA ALA A 4 4.59 -1.44 20.14
C ALA A 4 4.53 0.03 19.72
N ILE A 5 5.03 0.96 20.57
CA ILE A 5 5.11 2.38 20.22
C ILE A 5 5.99 2.58 18.99
N THR A 6 7.17 1.98 18.96
CA THR A 6 8.09 2.11 17.83
C THR A 6 7.48 1.56 16.53
N SER A 7 6.79 0.42 16.60
CA SER A 7 6.12 -0.16 15.42
C SER A 7 4.97 0.73 14.91
N SER A 8 4.10 1.22 15.80
CA SER A 8 2.99 2.10 15.41
C SER A 8 3.49 3.42 14.81
N LEU A 9 4.58 3.98 15.33
CA LEU A 9 5.18 5.19 14.76
C LEU A 9 5.70 4.95 13.34
N SER A 10 6.38 3.83 13.09
CA SER A 10 6.84 3.47 11.74
C SER A 10 5.70 3.25 10.76
N MET A 11 4.54 2.76 11.23
CA MET A 11 3.34 2.61 10.38
C MET A 11 2.67 3.94 10.05
N LEU A 12 2.75 4.94 10.93
CA LEU A 12 2.18 6.27 10.71
C LEU A 12 3.06 7.18 9.86
N GLN A 13 4.38 6.96 9.87
CA GLN A 13 5.35 7.77 9.13
C GLN A 13 5.02 7.94 7.63
N PRO A 14 4.70 6.87 6.87
CA PRO A 14 4.32 7.02 5.46
C PRO A 14 3.09 7.89 5.24
N ALA A 15 2.09 7.80 6.13
CA ALA A 15 0.88 8.61 6.05
C ALA A 15 1.15 10.08 6.37
N ILE A 16 2.03 10.36 7.34
CA ILE A 16 2.48 11.73 7.65
C ILE A 16 3.24 12.32 6.46
N ALA A 17 4.19 11.57 5.88
CA ALA A 17 4.95 11.99 4.71
C ALA A 17 4.02 12.26 3.51
N PHE A 18 3.02 11.42 3.29
CA PHE A 18 2.01 11.64 2.25
C PHE A 18 1.24 12.96 2.44
N LEU A 19 0.88 13.32 3.67
CA LEU A 19 0.22 14.61 3.94
C LEU A 19 1.17 15.81 3.77
N GLU A 20 2.42 15.68 4.22
CA GLU A 20 3.44 16.72 4.06
C GLU A 20 3.77 16.97 2.58
N GLU A 21 4.02 15.92 1.81
CA GLU A 21 4.42 16.02 0.40
C GLU A 21 3.25 16.20 -0.57
N GLY A 22 2.12 15.56 -0.29
CA GLY A 22 0.92 15.60 -1.14
C GLY A 22 0.08 16.85 -0.93
N PHE A 23 0.01 17.36 0.30
CA PHE A 23 -0.80 18.54 0.64
C PHE A 23 0.03 19.74 1.10
N GLY A 24 1.36 19.65 1.13
CA GLY A 24 2.22 20.74 1.60
C GLY A 24 1.92 21.13 3.06
N MET A 25 1.33 20.22 3.84
CA MET A 25 0.99 20.48 5.23
C MET A 25 2.26 20.51 6.07
N GLY A 26 2.32 21.43 7.05
CA GLY A 26 3.41 21.41 8.03
C GLY A 26 3.33 20.16 8.92
N ARG A 27 4.48 19.60 9.30
CA ARG A 27 4.58 18.35 10.09
C ARG A 27 3.67 18.30 11.32
N ARG A 28 3.58 19.41 12.07
CA ARG A 28 2.72 19.48 13.26
C ARG A 28 1.24 19.27 12.92
N LEU A 29 0.79 19.83 11.80
CA LEU A 29 -0.59 19.68 11.34
C LEU A 29 -0.85 18.24 10.87
N SER A 30 0.04 17.67 10.05
CA SER A 30 -0.07 16.28 9.56
C SER A 30 -0.15 15.27 10.71
N VAL A 31 0.72 15.39 11.70
CA VAL A 31 0.73 14.52 12.89
C VAL A 31 -0.55 14.69 13.71
N THR A 32 -1.02 15.93 13.91
CA THR A 32 -2.22 16.21 14.72
C THR A 32 -3.47 15.67 14.04
N CYS A 33 -3.64 15.92 12.74
CA CYS A 33 -4.78 15.43 11.97
C CYS A 33 -4.82 13.89 11.93
N LEU A 34 -3.69 13.25 11.63
CA LEU A 34 -3.62 11.79 11.60
C LEU A 34 -3.81 11.18 13.00
N GLY A 35 -3.22 11.79 14.03
CA GLY A 35 -3.39 11.39 15.42
C GLY A 35 -4.86 11.43 15.85
N LEU A 36 -5.56 12.53 15.57
CA LEU A 36 -7.00 12.65 15.86
C LEU A 36 -7.83 11.63 15.10
N LEU A 37 -7.56 11.43 13.80
CA LEU A 37 -8.26 10.45 12.98
C LEU A 37 -8.09 9.03 13.54
N THR A 38 -6.86 8.64 13.87
CA THR A 38 -6.56 7.32 14.43
C THR A 38 -7.13 7.13 15.84
N ALA A 39 -7.15 8.18 16.67
CA ALA A 39 -7.74 8.13 18.00
C ALA A 39 -9.26 7.95 17.94
N ILE A 40 -9.95 8.71 17.08
CA ILE A 40 -11.40 8.59 16.89
C ILE A 40 -11.73 7.21 16.29
N GLY A 41 -10.99 6.78 15.26
CA GLY A 41 -11.16 5.46 14.66
C GLY A 41 -10.95 4.34 15.69
N GLY A 42 -9.89 4.41 16.49
CA GLY A 42 -9.61 3.44 17.54
C GLY A 42 -10.69 3.39 18.61
N LEU A 43 -11.19 4.55 19.07
CA LEU A 43 -12.27 4.63 20.05
C LEU A 43 -13.58 4.02 19.53
N LEU A 44 -13.94 4.30 18.27
CA LEU A 44 -15.11 3.70 17.64
C LEU A 44 -14.98 2.17 17.56
N VAL A 45 -13.82 1.67 17.18
CA VAL A 45 -13.56 0.22 17.11
C VAL A 45 -13.69 -0.42 18.48
N VAL A 46 -13.07 0.16 19.51
CA VAL A 46 -13.14 -0.36 20.89
C VAL A 46 -14.59 -0.36 21.39
N TYR A 47 -15.34 0.72 21.14
CA TYR A 47 -16.73 0.85 21.60
C TYR A 47 -17.68 -0.16 20.92
N PHE A 48 -17.51 -0.39 19.62
CA PHE A 48 -18.30 -1.36 18.87
C PHE A 48 -17.77 -2.81 18.94
N SER A 49 -16.64 -3.04 19.63
CA SER A 49 -16.04 -4.37 19.80
C SER A 49 -16.75 -5.18 20.88
N LYS A 50 -18.02 -5.54 20.67
CA LYS A 50 -18.59 -6.68 21.39
C LYS A 50 -17.78 -7.92 20.96
N ASN A 51 -17.09 -8.55 21.91
CA ASN A 51 -16.33 -9.80 21.74
C ASN A 51 -15.12 -9.76 20.77
N LEU A 52 -14.43 -8.62 20.60
CA LEU A 52 -13.26 -8.47 19.70
C LEU A 52 -13.53 -8.65 18.20
N LEU A 53 -14.77 -8.97 17.82
CA LEU A 53 -15.16 -9.26 16.45
C LEU A 53 -14.88 -8.08 15.50
N ALA A 54 -15.07 -6.85 15.98
CA ALA A 54 -14.81 -5.64 15.20
C ALA A 54 -13.31 -5.46 14.91
N ALA A 55 -12.47 -5.63 15.93
CA ALA A 55 -11.02 -5.50 15.80
C ALA A 55 -10.44 -6.60 14.89
N ASP A 56 -10.91 -7.84 15.05
CA ASP A 56 -10.51 -8.97 14.20
C ASP A 56 -10.91 -8.77 12.73
N THR A 57 -12.13 -8.25 12.49
CA THR A 57 -12.58 -7.92 11.13
C THR A 57 -11.69 -6.87 10.49
N LEU A 58 -11.34 -5.80 11.22
CA LEU A 58 -10.45 -4.76 10.69
C LEU A 58 -9.04 -5.29 10.42
N ASP A 59 -8.47 -6.08 11.33
CA ASP A 59 -7.14 -6.66 11.16
C ASP A 59 -7.08 -7.62 9.97
N PHE A 60 -8.12 -8.44 9.79
CA PHE A 60 -8.22 -9.33 8.64
C PHE A 60 -8.27 -8.57 7.31
N TRP A 61 -9.16 -7.59 7.18
CA TRP A 61 -9.33 -6.87 5.91
C TRP A 61 -8.17 -5.92 5.62
N VAL A 62 -7.75 -5.11 6.59
CA VAL A 62 -6.73 -4.08 6.36
C VAL A 62 -5.33 -4.65 6.57
N GLY A 63 -5.08 -5.34 7.67
CA GLY A 63 -3.77 -5.86 8.06
C GLY A 63 -3.34 -7.08 7.26
N THR A 64 -4.28 -7.94 6.84
CA THR A 64 -3.96 -9.13 6.04
C THR A 64 -4.26 -8.93 4.56
N VAL A 65 -5.52 -8.68 4.19
CA VAL A 65 -5.93 -8.68 2.77
C VAL A 65 -5.37 -7.46 2.02
N CYS A 66 -5.59 -6.24 2.51
CA CYS A 66 -5.12 -5.03 1.83
C CYS A 66 -3.60 -4.98 1.71
N ILE A 67 -2.86 -5.30 2.78
CA ILE A 67 -1.38 -5.34 2.72
C ILE A 67 -0.91 -6.39 1.71
N PHE A 68 -1.52 -7.57 1.68
CA PHE A 68 -1.15 -8.62 0.72
C PHE A 68 -1.39 -8.18 -0.74
N VAL A 69 -2.56 -7.59 -1.02
CA VAL A 69 -2.90 -7.08 -2.35
C VAL A 69 -1.94 -5.95 -2.76
N LEU A 70 -1.67 -5.01 -1.85
CA LEU A 70 -0.71 -3.93 -2.10
C LEU A 70 0.70 -4.45 -2.36
N ALA A 71 1.17 -5.44 -1.59
CA ALA A 71 2.47 -6.06 -1.79
C ALA A 71 2.55 -6.76 -3.17
N THR A 72 1.48 -7.45 -3.56
CA THR A 72 1.39 -8.10 -4.89
C THR A 72 1.48 -7.06 -6.01
N ILE A 73 0.72 -5.97 -5.89
CA ILE A 73 0.78 -4.86 -6.86
C ILE A 73 2.19 -4.26 -6.90
N GLN A 74 2.81 -3.97 -5.74
CA GLN A 74 4.15 -3.40 -5.67
C GLN A 74 5.21 -4.28 -6.34
N VAL A 75 5.17 -5.60 -6.11
CA VAL A 75 6.10 -6.54 -6.75
C VAL A 75 5.92 -6.56 -8.27
N ILE A 76 4.68 -6.53 -8.76
CA ILE A 76 4.40 -6.46 -10.20
C ILE A 76 4.88 -5.13 -10.78
N LEU A 77 4.62 -4.01 -10.08
CA LEU A 77 5.07 -2.69 -10.49
C LEU A 77 6.61 -2.65 -10.60
N VAL A 78 7.33 -3.13 -9.60
CA VAL A 78 8.80 -3.14 -9.60
C VAL A 78 9.35 -4.10 -10.65
N GLY A 79 8.82 -5.32 -10.73
CA GLY A 79 9.36 -6.35 -11.61
C GLY A 79 9.12 -6.06 -13.09
N TRP A 80 7.92 -5.60 -13.44
CA TRP A 80 7.44 -5.59 -14.83
C TRP A 80 7.12 -4.18 -15.35
N VAL A 81 6.56 -3.28 -14.54
CA VAL A 81 6.16 -1.94 -15.01
C VAL A 81 7.33 -0.94 -14.98
N PHE A 82 8.03 -0.87 -13.85
CA PHE A 82 9.23 -0.05 -13.69
C PHE A 82 10.44 -0.68 -14.38
N GLY A 83 10.49 -2.01 -14.41
CA GLY A 83 11.55 -2.80 -15.03
C GLY A 83 12.67 -3.14 -14.06
N ILE A 84 13.06 -4.41 -14.05
CA ILE A 84 14.05 -4.96 -13.11
C ILE A 84 15.44 -4.32 -13.26
N GLU A 85 15.81 -3.86 -14.46
CA GLU A 85 17.10 -3.24 -14.73
C GLU A 85 17.19 -1.86 -14.07
N ARG A 86 16.13 -1.04 -14.19
CA ARG A 86 16.05 0.25 -13.50
C ARG A 86 15.99 0.08 -12.00
N ALA A 87 15.23 -0.91 -11.51
CA ALA A 87 15.21 -1.25 -10.08
C ALA A 87 16.61 -1.65 -9.59
N ARG A 88 17.37 -2.38 -10.41
CA ARG A 88 18.76 -2.75 -10.11
C ARG A 88 19.71 -1.57 -10.07
N ASP A 89 19.55 -0.62 -10.97
CA ASP A 89 20.39 0.58 -10.98
C ASP A 89 20.06 1.51 -9.82
N GLU A 90 18.79 1.65 -9.45
CA GLU A 90 18.37 2.43 -8.29
C GLU A 90 18.83 1.79 -6.97
N VAL A 91 18.74 0.47 -6.82
CA VAL A 91 19.24 -0.22 -5.63
C VAL A 91 20.76 -0.16 -5.53
N LYS A 92 21.49 -0.15 -6.65
CA LYS A 92 22.95 0.06 -6.64
C LYS A 92 23.32 1.49 -6.26
N ARG A 93 22.43 2.47 -6.51
CA ARG A 93 22.68 3.89 -6.25
C ARG A 93 22.68 4.14 -4.74
N GLY A 94 23.87 4.19 -4.16
CA GLY A 94 24.06 4.45 -2.72
C GLY A 94 24.11 3.19 -1.84
N ALA A 95 24.13 1.98 -2.41
CA ALA A 95 24.24 0.76 -1.62
C ALA A 95 25.69 0.40 -1.27
N VAL A 96 25.93 0.17 0.02
CA VAL A 96 27.19 -0.38 0.54
C VAL A 96 27.36 -1.85 0.15
N LEU A 97 26.25 -2.57 -0.03
CA LEU A 97 26.21 -4.00 -0.37
C LEU A 97 25.60 -4.21 -1.75
N ARG A 98 26.22 -5.07 -2.56
CA ARG A 98 25.71 -5.46 -3.88
C ARG A 98 24.75 -6.63 -3.75
N VAL A 99 23.53 -6.49 -4.28
CA VAL A 99 22.56 -7.58 -4.36
C VAL A 99 22.99 -8.61 -5.42
N PRO A 100 23.13 -9.90 -5.07
CA PRO A 100 23.48 -10.96 -6.01
C PRO A 100 22.50 -11.07 -7.18
N GLY A 101 23.02 -11.47 -8.36
CA GLY A 101 22.26 -11.55 -9.62
C GLY A 101 20.98 -12.38 -9.55
N VAL A 102 20.99 -13.45 -8.74
CA VAL A 102 19.87 -14.40 -8.60
C VAL A 102 18.64 -13.74 -7.99
N PHE A 103 18.79 -12.80 -7.05
CA PHE A 103 17.65 -12.14 -6.41
C PHE A 103 16.81 -11.32 -7.38
N TRP A 104 17.42 -10.78 -8.45
CA TRP A 104 16.68 -10.05 -9.48
C TRP A 104 15.74 -10.97 -10.27
N PHE A 105 16.14 -12.22 -10.51
CA PHE A 105 15.27 -13.23 -11.11
C PHE A 105 14.13 -13.62 -10.15
N ILE A 106 14.44 -13.79 -8.86
CA ILE A 106 13.44 -14.10 -7.83
C ILE A 106 12.39 -13.00 -7.77
N ILE A 107 12.78 -11.73 -7.66
CA ILE A 107 11.85 -10.60 -7.59
C ILE A 107 10.99 -10.49 -8.85
N LYS A 108 11.57 -10.74 -10.04
CA LYS A 108 10.85 -10.60 -11.30
C LYS A 108 9.87 -11.73 -11.60
N TYR A 109 10.18 -12.97 -11.19
CA TYR A 109 9.40 -14.15 -11.57
C TYR A 109 8.91 -14.95 -10.38
N VAL A 110 9.77 -15.29 -9.43
CA VAL A 110 9.40 -16.17 -8.30
C VAL A 110 8.43 -15.48 -7.35
N SER A 111 8.75 -14.26 -6.91
CA SER A 111 7.91 -13.49 -5.98
C SER A 111 6.50 -13.21 -6.51
N PRO A 112 6.31 -12.66 -7.73
CA PRO A 112 4.96 -12.41 -8.24
C PRO A 112 4.20 -13.71 -8.48
N THR A 113 4.83 -14.75 -9.02
CA THR A 113 4.16 -16.05 -9.22
C THR A 113 3.74 -16.68 -7.90
N TYR A 114 4.61 -16.68 -6.89
CA TYR A 114 4.30 -17.22 -5.57
C TYR A 114 3.13 -16.47 -4.90
N LEU A 115 3.15 -15.13 -4.95
CA LEU A 115 2.06 -14.30 -4.42
C LEU A 115 0.75 -14.54 -5.15
N LEU A 116 0.77 -14.62 -6.49
CA LEU A 116 -0.43 -14.89 -7.29
C LEU A 116 -1.01 -16.28 -7.03
N ILE A 117 -0.16 -17.30 -6.87
CA ILE A 117 -0.60 -18.66 -6.54
C ILE A 117 -1.27 -18.68 -5.17
N ILE A 118 -0.64 -18.11 -4.14
CA ILE A 118 -1.21 -18.02 -2.80
C ILE A 118 -2.52 -17.24 -2.83
N PHE A 119 -2.56 -16.12 -3.55
CA PHE A 119 -3.78 -15.33 -3.71
C PHE A 119 -4.90 -16.15 -4.34
N GLY A 120 -4.61 -16.89 -5.42
CA GLY A 120 -5.58 -17.77 -6.07
C GLY A 120 -6.12 -18.84 -5.14
N PHE A 121 -5.24 -19.53 -4.40
CA PHE A 121 -5.65 -20.53 -3.41
C PHE A 121 -6.43 -19.93 -2.24
N TRP A 122 -6.02 -18.75 -1.76
CA TRP A 122 -6.70 -18.03 -0.70
C TRP A 122 -8.10 -17.61 -1.14
N CYS A 123 -8.25 -17.06 -2.35
CA CYS A 123 -9.56 -16.72 -2.92
C CYS A 123 -10.46 -17.95 -3.02
N TYR A 124 -9.91 -19.09 -3.42
CA TYR A 124 -10.68 -20.33 -3.54
C TYR A 124 -11.12 -20.91 -2.19
N LYS A 125 -10.27 -20.89 -1.17
CA LYS A 125 -10.57 -21.53 0.13
C LYS A 125 -11.23 -20.60 1.14
N ASN A 126 -10.74 -19.37 1.26
CA ASN A 126 -11.10 -18.47 2.35
C ASN A 126 -12.31 -17.60 2.04
N ILE A 127 -12.55 -17.22 0.77
CA ILE A 127 -13.74 -16.43 0.42
C ILE A 127 -15.03 -17.23 0.68
N PRO A 128 -15.19 -18.49 0.20
CA PRO A 128 -16.41 -19.24 0.47
C PRO A 128 -16.61 -19.52 1.96
N ALA A 129 -15.53 -19.81 2.69
CA ALA A 129 -15.56 -20.05 4.13
C ALA A 129 -16.02 -18.81 4.90
N LYS A 130 -15.48 -17.61 4.59
CA LYS A 130 -15.92 -16.35 5.23
C LYS A 130 -17.35 -15.96 4.88
N ILE A 131 -17.80 -16.22 3.65
CA ILE A 131 -19.21 -15.99 3.29
C ILE A 131 -20.13 -16.92 4.07
N ALA A 132 -19.76 -18.20 4.22
CA ALA A 132 -20.54 -19.15 5.01
C ALA A 132 -20.58 -18.77 6.50
N GLU A 133 -19.45 -18.34 7.06
CA GLU A 133 -19.32 -17.88 8.45
C GLU A 133 -20.19 -16.64 8.73
N ILE A 134 -20.16 -15.63 7.84
CA ILE A 134 -21.02 -14.44 7.95
C ILE A 134 -22.51 -14.79 7.83
N ARG A 135 -22.86 -15.80 7.01
CA ARG A 135 -24.24 -16.27 6.86
C ARG A 135 -24.74 -17.09 8.05
N ALA A 136 -23.85 -17.80 8.74
CA ALA A 136 -24.18 -18.61 9.91
C ALA A 136 -24.21 -17.81 11.22
N MET A 137 -23.75 -16.55 11.19
CA MET A 137 -23.64 -15.68 12.36
C MET A 137 -25.01 -15.16 12.82
N SER A 138 -25.11 -14.83 14.12
CA SER A 138 -26.32 -14.23 14.69
C SER A 138 -26.66 -12.88 14.03
N PRO A 139 -27.93 -12.44 14.02
CA PRO A 139 -28.32 -11.15 13.43
C PRO A 139 -27.60 -9.94 14.04
N GLU A 140 -27.25 -10.01 15.33
CA GLU A 140 -26.55 -8.95 16.07
C GLU A 140 -25.08 -8.85 15.61
N ASP A 141 -24.37 -9.97 15.54
CA ASP A 141 -22.95 -10.00 15.16
C ASP A 141 -22.76 -9.63 13.68
N ARG A 142 -23.68 -10.07 12.81
CA ARG A 142 -23.69 -9.70 11.40
C ARG A 142 -23.84 -8.18 11.21
N GLY A 143 -24.63 -7.52 12.06
CA GLY A 143 -24.76 -6.06 12.06
C GLY A 143 -23.43 -5.36 12.36
N THR A 144 -22.69 -5.84 13.36
CA THR A 144 -21.36 -5.31 13.71
C THR A 144 -20.34 -5.53 12.58
N VAL A 145 -20.32 -6.73 11.95
CA VAL A 145 -19.40 -6.99 10.82
C VAL A 145 -19.70 -6.07 9.64
N LEU A 146 -20.98 -5.92 9.27
CA LEU A 146 -21.37 -5.03 8.17
C LEU A 146 -21.02 -3.56 8.44
N LEU A 147 -21.20 -3.10 9.68
CA LEU A 147 -20.80 -1.75 10.08
C LEU A 147 -19.29 -1.56 9.95
N MET A 148 -18.48 -2.54 10.37
CA MET A 148 -17.02 -2.48 10.24
C MET A 148 -16.57 -2.54 8.78
N LEU A 149 -17.21 -3.36 7.95
CA LEU A 149 -16.96 -3.37 6.50
C LEU A 149 -17.30 -2.03 5.85
N ALA A 150 -18.44 -1.44 6.20
CA ALA A 150 -18.82 -0.11 5.73
C ALA A 150 -17.81 0.96 6.19
N PHE A 151 -17.35 0.88 7.43
CA PHE A 151 -16.32 1.76 7.97
C PHE A 151 -14.98 1.62 7.22
N ILE A 152 -14.53 0.38 6.95
CA ILE A 152 -13.34 0.14 6.10
C ILE A 152 -13.54 0.74 4.71
N GLY A 153 -14.68 0.48 4.07
CA GLY A 153 -15.00 1.02 2.74
C GLY A 153 -14.99 2.54 2.72
N LEU A 154 -15.54 3.19 3.75
CA LEU A 154 -15.51 4.64 3.93
C LEU A 154 -14.08 5.15 4.08
N LEU A 155 -13.25 4.51 4.93
CA LEU A 155 -11.85 4.88 5.12
C LEU A 155 -11.04 4.72 3.84
N LEU A 156 -11.19 3.59 3.14
CA LEU A 156 -10.51 3.35 1.86
C LEU A 156 -10.94 4.38 0.81
N GLY A 157 -12.24 4.70 0.73
CA GLY A 157 -12.76 5.74 -0.16
C GLY A 157 -12.20 7.12 0.18
N PHE A 158 -12.14 7.47 1.47
CA PHE A 158 -11.54 8.71 1.95
C PHE A 158 -10.05 8.81 1.59
N PHE A 159 -9.26 7.76 1.85
CA PHE A 159 -7.84 7.73 1.50
C PHE A 159 -7.62 7.74 -0.02
N ALA A 160 -8.45 7.04 -0.80
CA ALA A 160 -8.40 7.08 -2.26
C ALA A 160 -8.73 8.48 -2.80
N MET A 161 -9.70 9.17 -2.20
CA MET A 161 -10.02 10.56 -2.51
C MET A 161 -8.84 11.49 -2.20
N LEU A 162 -8.20 11.33 -1.03
CA LEU A 162 -6.99 12.09 -0.69
C LEU A 162 -5.86 11.82 -1.68
N ALA A 163 -5.63 10.56 -2.06
CA ALA A 163 -4.64 10.19 -3.06
C ALA A 163 -4.93 10.82 -4.43
N ASN A 164 -6.20 10.85 -4.86
CA ASN A 164 -6.60 11.50 -6.11
C ASN A 164 -6.40 13.03 -6.04
N LEU A 165 -6.73 13.67 -4.91
CA LEU A 165 -6.54 15.10 -4.72
C LEU A 165 -5.05 15.47 -4.67
N ALA A 166 -4.22 14.68 -3.99
CA ALA A 166 -2.77 14.82 -4.00
C ALA A 166 -2.20 14.63 -5.41
N ASN A 167 -2.69 13.64 -6.16
CA ASN A 167 -2.28 13.41 -7.55
C ASN A 167 -2.58 14.62 -8.45
N LYS A 168 -3.80 15.17 -8.39
CA LYS A 168 -4.17 16.39 -9.11
C LYS A 168 -3.26 17.56 -8.74
N ARG A 169 -2.94 17.71 -7.45
CA ARG A 169 -2.04 18.75 -6.98
C ARG A 169 -0.60 18.56 -7.47
N TRP A 170 -0.08 17.34 -7.51
CA TRP A 170 1.26 17.07 -8.06
C TRP A 170 1.35 17.35 -9.56
N HIS A 171 0.29 17.09 -10.32
CA HIS A 171 0.20 17.50 -11.73
C HIS A 171 0.17 19.04 -11.87
N LEU A 172 -0.56 19.75 -11.01
CA LEU A 172 -0.62 21.21 -11.02
C LEU A 172 0.70 21.89 -10.63
N ILE A 173 1.48 21.25 -9.74
CA ILE A 173 2.81 21.74 -9.31
C ILE A 173 3.92 21.34 -10.32
N GLY A 174 3.59 20.58 -11.37
CA GLY A 174 4.55 20.19 -12.42
C GLY A 174 5.56 19.12 -11.99
N LYS A 175 5.30 18.37 -10.91
CA LYS A 175 6.19 17.29 -10.41
C LYS A 175 6.01 15.96 -11.13
N LEU A 176 5.02 15.85 -12.02
CA LEU A 176 4.78 14.69 -12.87
C LEU A 176 4.83 15.16 -14.34
N PRO A 177 5.53 14.46 -15.25
CA PRO A 177 5.51 14.80 -16.67
C PRO A 177 4.07 14.76 -17.21
N LEU A 178 3.71 15.77 -18.01
CA LEU A 178 2.34 16.03 -18.48
C LEU A 178 1.85 15.09 -19.59
N GLU A 179 2.68 14.15 -20.05
CA GLU A 179 2.28 13.08 -20.97
C GLU A 179 2.58 11.70 -20.33
N PRO A 180 1.73 10.68 -20.54
CA PRO A 180 2.18 9.31 -20.43
C PRO A 180 3.31 9.17 -21.45
N ALA A 181 4.56 9.07 -20.98
CA ALA A 181 5.72 8.94 -21.84
C ALA A 181 5.44 7.84 -22.86
N ARG A 182 5.22 8.22 -24.13
CA ARG A 182 5.25 7.32 -25.28
C ARG A 182 6.67 6.76 -25.31
N GLY A 183 6.89 5.66 -24.60
CA GLY A 183 8.21 5.16 -24.28
C GLY A 183 8.97 6.11 -23.36
N PHE A 184 9.21 5.70 -22.11
CA PHE A 184 10.23 6.36 -21.29
C PHE A 184 11.54 6.35 -22.07
N PRO A 185 12.21 7.50 -22.30
CA PRO A 185 13.30 7.62 -23.24
C PRO A 185 14.40 6.61 -22.92
N VAL A 186 14.53 5.61 -23.80
CA VAL A 186 15.63 4.68 -23.85
C VAL A 186 16.76 5.38 -24.59
N ALA A 187 17.88 5.56 -23.89
CA ALA A 187 19.22 5.57 -24.47
C ALA A 187 19.57 6.52 -25.63
N ALA A 188 19.01 7.73 -25.72
CA ALA A 188 19.51 8.74 -26.67
C ALA A 188 20.80 9.46 -26.20
N ALA A 189 21.39 9.08 -25.07
CA ALA A 189 22.62 9.71 -24.55
C ALA A 189 23.92 8.96 -24.91
N ASN A 190 23.83 7.77 -25.53
CA ASN A 190 25.02 6.96 -25.84
C ASN A 190 25.33 6.84 -27.34
N GLU A 191 24.43 7.22 -28.25
CA GLU A 191 24.72 7.18 -29.70
C GLU A 191 25.52 8.39 -30.19
N GLU A 192 25.35 9.58 -29.60
CA GLU A 192 26.14 10.76 -29.99
C GLU A 192 27.62 10.66 -29.62
N ARG A 193 27.98 9.82 -28.64
CA ARG A 193 29.38 9.61 -28.24
C ARG A 193 30.13 8.61 -29.13
N SER A 194 29.41 7.72 -29.82
CA SER A 194 30.00 6.77 -30.78
C SER A 194 30.16 7.36 -32.19
N ALA A 195 29.45 8.44 -32.52
CA ALA A 195 29.60 9.14 -33.80
C ALA A 195 30.76 10.18 -33.79
N ARG A 196 31.40 10.38 -32.63
CA ARG A 196 32.52 11.33 -32.45
C ARG A 196 33.84 10.66 -32.06
N SER A 197 33.94 9.34 -32.12
CA SER A 197 35.19 8.57 -31.91
C SER A 197 35.64 7.89 -33.18
#